data_AF-A0A127P5J7-F1
#
_entry.id   AF-A0A127P5J7-F1
#
_cell.length_a   1.000
_cell.length_b   1.000
_cell.length_c   1.000
_cell.angle_alpha   90.00
_cell.angle_beta   90.00
_cell.angle_gamma   90.00
#
_symmetry.space_group_name_H-M   'P 1'
#
loop_
_entity.id
_entity.type
_entity.pdbx_description
1 polymer ?
#
loop_
_entity_poly.entity_id
_entity_poly.type
_entity_poly.pdbx_seq_one_letter_code
_entity_poly.pdbx_strand_id
1 'polypeptide(L)' 'MLSDEQIAAYCEEVAATTPLGRVGNADEIAKAVSFLASDDASYITGTELFVDGGRVQV' A
#
# COMPACT_ATOMS: atom_id res chain seq x y z
N MET A 1 -13.92 12.59 -12.42
CA MET A 1 -12.51 12.29 -12.09
C MET A 1 -12.04 13.37 -11.14
N LEU A 2 -11.21 13.04 -10.14
CA LEU A 2 -10.62 14.06 -9.26
C LEU A 2 -9.71 14.97 -10.10
N SER A 3 -9.66 16.26 -9.78
CA SER A 3 -8.64 17.16 -10.32
C SER A 3 -7.26 16.84 -9.72
N ASP A 4 -6.20 17.31 -10.37
CA ASP A 4 -4.83 17.15 -9.86
C ASP A 4 -4.66 17.76 -8.46
N GLU A 5 -5.32 18.90 -8.20
CA GLU A 5 -5.35 19.54 -6.89
C GLU A 5 -6.04 18.67 -5.84
N GLN A 6 -7.16 18.03 -6.19
CA GLN A 6 -7.86 17.11 -5.31
C GLN A 6 -7.05 15.84 -5.02
N ILE A 7 -6.29 15.34 -6.00
CA ILE A 7 -5.38 14.21 -5.82
C ILE A 7 -4.24 14.58 -4.86
N ALA A 8 -3.62 15.75 -5.05
CA ALA A 8 -2.55 16.22 -4.19
C ALA A 8 -3.01 16.38 -2.73
N ALA A 9 -4.15 17.04 -2.52
CA ALA A 9 -4.73 17.23 -1.19
C ALA A 9 -5.03 15.89 -0.50
N TYR A 10 -5.57 14.92 -1.24
CA TYR A 10 -5.83 13.58 -0.70
C TYR A 10 -4.53 12.85 -0.32
N CYS A 11 -3.48 12.96 -1.15
CA CYS A 11 -2.18 12.36 -0.85
C CYS A 11 -1.55 12.94 0.43
N GLU A 12 -1.68 14.24 0.68
CA GLU A 12 -1.21 14.88 1.92
C GLU A 12 -1.96 14.35 3.15
N GLU A 13 -3.29 14.24 3.06
CA GLU A 13 -4.12 13.68 4.14
C GLU A 13 -3.73 12.24 4.47
N VAL A 14 -3.54 11.41 3.43
CA VAL A 14 -3.10 10.02 3.60
C VAL A 14 -1.71 9.96 4.23
N ALA A 15 -0.75 10.75 3.74
CA ALA A 15 0.59 10.78 4.28
C ALA A 15 0.65 11.17 5.77
N ALA A 16 -0.20 12.12 6.19
CA ALA A 16 -0.25 12.60 7.58
C ALA A 16 -0.69 11.53 8.60
N THR A 17 -1.40 10.50 8.13
CA THR A 17 -1.98 9.44 8.98
C THR A 17 -1.37 8.06 8.72
N THR A 18 -0.44 7.96 7.76
CA THR A 18 0.36 6.75 7.51
C THR A 18 1.66 6.83 8.32
N PRO A 19 2.02 5.83 9.15
CA PRO A 19 3.27 5.83 9.91
C PRO A 19 4.55 6.05 9.10
N LEU A 20 4.61 5.56 7.85
CA LEU A 20 5.74 5.85 6.95
C LEU A 20 5.78 7.30 6.43
N GLY A 21 4.79 8.14 6.75
CA GLY A 21 4.76 9.57 6.46
C GLY A 21 4.59 9.92 4.98
N ARG A 22 4.18 8.96 4.14
CA ARG A 22 4.02 9.13 2.70
C ARG A 22 2.96 8.20 2.13
N VAL A 23 2.48 8.54 0.93
CA VAL A 23 1.70 7.62 0.10
C VAL A 23 2.63 6.54 -0.48
N GLY A 24 2.11 5.31 -0.56
CA GLY A 24 2.80 4.20 -1.20
C GLY A 24 2.84 4.36 -2.73
N ASN A 25 3.86 3.78 -3.36
CA ASN A 25 3.97 3.71 -4.81
C ASN A 25 3.39 2.41 -5.35
N ALA A 26 2.92 2.42 -6.60
CA ALA A 26 2.41 1.21 -7.25
C ALA A 26 3.43 0.05 -7.26
N ASP A 27 4.72 0.36 -7.39
CA ASP A 27 5.80 -0.63 -7.37
C ASP A 27 5.91 -1.39 -6.04
N GLU A 28 5.53 -0.76 -4.92
CA GLU A 28 5.54 -1.41 -3.60
C GLU A 28 4.44 -2.46 -3.50
N ILE A 29 3.26 -2.16 -4.06
CA ILE A 29 2.16 -3.12 -4.19
C ILE A 29 2.55 -4.24 -5.17
N ALA A 30 3.13 -3.90 -6.32
CA ALA A 30 3.55 -4.86 -7.32
C ALA A 30 4.57 -5.88 -6.77
N LYS A 31 5.51 -5.42 -5.92
CA LYS A 31 6.47 -6.30 -5.25
C LYS A 31 5.80 -7.27 -4.29
N ALA A 32 4.83 -6.82 -3.49
CA ALA A 32 4.10 -7.70 -2.58
C ALA A 32 3.25 -8.73 -3.35
N VAL A 33 2.59 -8.32 -4.43
CA VAL A 33 1.86 -9.23 -5.32
C VAL A 33 2.80 -10.23 -5.97
N SER A 34 3.97 -9.79 -6.46
CA SER A 34 4.98 -10.65 -7.06
C SER A 34 5.49 -11.71 -6.07
N PHE A 35 5.72 -11.33 -4.81
CA PHE A 35 6.06 -12.27 -3.75
C PHE A 35 4.94 -13.29 -3.50
N LEU A 36 3.69 -12.85 -3.36
CA LEU A 36 2.56 -13.77 -3.16
C LEU A 36 2.32 -14.70 -4.34
N ALA A 37 2.74 -14.30 -5.55
CA ALA A 37 2.67 -15.11 -6.75
C ALA A 37 3.88 -16.03 -6.95
N SER A 38 4.94 -15.91 -6.13
CA SER A 38 6.14 -16.73 -6.26
C SER A 38 6.06 -18.02 -5.44
N ASP A 39 6.98 -18.95 -5.71
CA ASP A 39 7.11 -20.21 -4.95
C ASP A 39 7.48 -19.98 -3.47
N ASP A 40 8.07 -18.82 -3.14
CA ASP A 40 8.43 -18.45 -1.77
C ASP A 40 7.19 -18.30 -0.87
N ALA A 41 6.03 -18.02 -1.46
CA ALA A 41 4.75 -17.93 -0.77
C ALA A 41 3.92 -19.23 -0.83
N SER A 42 4.50 -20.36 -1.23
CA SER A 42 3.80 -21.62 -1.51
C SER A 42 2.93 -22.20 -0.36
N TYR A 43 3.16 -21.77 0.88
CA TYR A 43 2.37 -22.17 2.04
C TYR A 43 1.52 -21.04 2.66
N ILE A 44 1.47 -19.89 1.99
CA ILE A 44 0.69 -18.72 2.40
C ILE A 44 -0.63 -18.74 1.65
N THR A 45 -1.73 -18.97 2.37
CA THR A 45 -3.08 -18.94 1.81
C THR A 45 -4.09 -18.51 2.87
N GLY A 46 -5.23 -17.95 2.44
CA GLY A 46 -6.30 -17.51 3.33
C GLY A 46 -5.95 -16.35 4.26
N THR A 47 -4.92 -15.56 3.91
CA THR A 47 -4.45 -14.42 4.70
C THR A 47 -4.62 -13.11 3.95
N GLU A 48 -4.80 -12.02 4.69
CA GLU A 48 -4.79 -10.66 4.17
C GLU A 48 -3.41 -10.04 4.46
N LEU A 49 -2.69 -9.65 3.40
CA LEU A 49 -1.41 -8.95 3.53
C LEU A 49 -1.62 -7.45 3.33
N PHE A 50 -1.52 -6.68 4.41
CA PHE A 50 -1.59 -5.23 4.37
C PHE A 50 -0.27 -4.65 3.84
N VAL A 51 -0.37 -3.84 2.77
CA VAL A 51 0.76 -3.13 2.15
C VAL A 51 0.41 -1.65 2.11
N ASP A 52 0.25 -1.04 3.29
CA ASP A 52 -0.38 0.26 3.47
C ASP A 52 0.49 1.27 4.24
N GLY A 53 1.77 0.93 4.47
CA GLY A 53 2.69 1.76 5.25
C GLY A 53 2.31 1.89 6.73
N GLY A 54 1.48 0.98 7.26
CA GLY A 54 1.02 0.93 8.65
C GLY A 54 -0.23 1.77 8.92
N ARG A 55 -0.94 2.23 7.88
CA ARG A 55 -2.05 3.17 8.03
C ARG A 55 -3.27 2.57 8.72
N VAL A 56 -3.61 1.32 8.41
CA VAL A 56 -4.80 0.63 8.94
C VAL A 56 -4.42 -0.34 10.04
N GLN A 57 -3.32 -1.08 9.86
CA GLN A 57 -2.86 -2.07 10.82
C GLN A 57 -1.51 -1.64 11.42
N VAL A 58 -1.46 -1.51 12.74
CA VAL A 58 -0.28 -1.17 13.55
C VAL A 58 0.14 -2.32 14.45
#